data_AF-A0A0Q8I5Z3-F1
#
_entry.id   AF-A0A0Q8I5Z3-F1
#
_cell.length_a   1.000
_cell.length_b   1.000
_cell.length_c   1.000
_cell.angle_alpha   90.00
_cell.angle_beta   90.00
_cell.angle_gamma   90.00
#
_symmetry.space_group_name_H-M   'P 1'
#
loop_
_entity.id
_entity.type
_entity.pdbx_description
1 polymer ?
#
loop_
_entity_poly.entity_id
_entity_poly.type
_entity_poly.pdbx_seq_one_letter_code
_entity_poly.pdbx_strand_id
1 'polypeptide(L)'
;MSDFQVTCIIPDGQDRDRRIDSIGGTAGGGWKLKLDDAIHHIESGTHQFWTVAKSESVWIIVAVRNGKKYLKTTADGLEPNNLLALPSCT
;
A
#
# COMPACT_ATOMS: atom_id res chain seq x y z
N MET A 1 17.69 1.60 5.66
CA MET A 1 16.50 1.02 5.01
C MET A 1 15.76 0.24 6.06
N SER A 2 14.44 0.44 6.18
CA SER A 2 13.60 -0.23 7.17
C SER A 2 12.35 -0.73 6.47
N ASP A 3 11.86 -1.88 6.90
CA ASP A 3 10.71 -2.55 6.31
C ASP A 3 9.48 -2.33 7.19
N PHE A 4 8.42 -1.79 6.60
CA PHE A 4 7.18 -1.47 7.32
C PHE A 4 6.05 -2.40 6.90
N GLN A 5 5.40 -3.01 7.89
CA GLN A 5 4.18 -3.76 7.66
C GLN A 5 2.99 -2.79 7.50
N VAL A 6 2.34 -2.86 6.35
CA VAL A 6 1.05 -2.20 6.10
C VAL A 6 -0.06 -3.12 6.59
N THR A 7 -0.83 -2.64 7.56
CA THR A 7 -1.96 -3.37 8.13
C THR A 7 -3.31 -2.68 7.89
N CYS A 8 -3.30 -1.44 7.40
CA CYS A 8 -4.50 -0.70 7.08
C CYS A 8 -4.27 0.25 5.89
N ILE A 9 -5.35 0.66 5.25
CA ILE A 9 -5.34 1.68 4.18
C ILE A 9 -6.37 2.76 4.48
N ILE A 10 -6.28 3.88 3.79
CA ILE A 10 -7.36 4.87 3.71
C ILE A 10 -7.71 5.03 2.24
N PRO A 11 -8.96 4.77 1.83
CA PRO A 11 -9.38 4.97 0.46
C PRO A 11 -9.49 6.46 0.14
N ASP A 12 -9.19 6.81 -1.10
CA ASP A 12 -9.40 8.16 -1.65
C ASP A 12 -10.89 8.36 -1.96
N GLY A 13 -11.68 8.62 -0.91
CA GLY A 13 -13.08 9.02 -1.00
C GLY A 13 -14.00 8.11 -1.83
N GLN A 14 -14.96 8.72 -2.54
CA GLN A 14 -16.00 8.06 -3.34
C GLN A 14 -15.53 7.67 -4.76
N ASP A 15 -14.22 7.69 -5.03
CA ASP A 15 -13.74 7.61 -6.41
C ASP A 15 -13.88 6.20 -7.00
N ARG A 16 -14.42 6.11 -8.23
CA ARG A 16 -14.76 4.84 -8.91
C ARG A 16 -13.54 3.94 -9.17
N ASP A 17 -12.35 4.51 -9.07
CA ASP A 17 -11.08 3.87 -9.38
C ASP A 17 -10.48 3.11 -8.19
N ARG A 18 -11.12 3.14 -7.00
CA ARG A 18 -10.66 2.47 -5.76
C ARG A 18 -9.19 2.81 -5.43
N ARG A 19 -8.86 4.10 -5.43
CA ARG A 19 -7.50 4.57 -5.08
C ARG A 19 -7.30 4.57 -3.57
N ILE A 20 -6.04 4.42 -3.17
CA ILE A 20 -5.59 4.53 -1.79
C ILE A 20 -5.07 5.96 -1.59
N ASP A 21 -5.56 6.69 -0.59
CA ASP A 21 -5.02 7.98 -0.17
C ASP A 21 -3.79 7.80 0.73
N SER A 22 -3.86 6.84 1.67
CA SER A 22 -2.78 6.58 2.62
C SER A 22 -2.66 5.08 2.94
N ILE A 23 -1.45 4.65 3.27
CA ILE A 23 -1.18 3.36 3.91
C ILE A 23 -0.82 3.58 5.38
N GLY A 24 -1.03 2.59 6.22
CA GLY A 24 -0.65 2.66 7.63
C GLY A 24 -0.38 1.31 8.26
N GLY A 25 0.15 1.37 9.47
CA GLY A 25 0.49 0.19 10.24
C GLY A 25 0.50 0.47 11.74
N THR A 26 0.55 -0.59 12.53
CA THR A 26 0.46 -0.53 14.01
C THR A 26 1.81 -0.48 14.70
N ALA A 27 2.91 -0.67 13.96
CA ALA A 27 4.26 -0.62 14.51
C ALA A 27 4.57 0.77 15.13
N GLY A 28 5.34 0.78 16.22
CA GLY A 28 5.82 2.04 16.83
C GLY A 28 4.75 2.94 17.46
N GLY A 29 3.57 2.40 17.78
CA GLY A 29 2.44 3.19 18.31
C GLY A 29 1.47 3.67 17.24
N GLY A 30 1.64 3.21 15.99
CA GLY A 30 0.79 3.57 14.86
C GLY A 30 1.50 4.56 13.94
N TRP A 31 1.38 4.33 12.64
CA TRP A 31 1.90 5.23 11.62
C TRP A 31 0.96 5.28 10.42
N LYS A 32 1.03 6.40 9.70
CA LYS A 32 0.27 6.66 8.49
C LYS A 32 1.14 7.43 7.52
N LEU A 33 1.05 7.07 6.24
CA LEU A 33 1.85 7.65 5.17
C LEU A 33 0.97 7.87 3.94
N LYS A 34 1.08 9.05 3.31
CA LYS A 34 0.37 9.36 2.07
C LYS A 34 0.86 8.48 0.94
N LEU A 35 0.00 8.21 -0.05
CA LEU A 35 0.33 7.38 -1.20
C LEU A 35 1.60 7.87 -1.92
N ASP A 36 1.70 9.17 -2.18
CA ASP A 36 2.83 9.76 -2.90
C ASP A 36 4.15 9.61 -2.12
N ASP A 37 4.12 9.78 -0.80
CA ASP A 37 5.29 9.55 0.06
C ASP A 37 5.70 8.08 0.07
N ALA A 38 4.72 7.16 0.16
CA ALA A 38 4.98 5.73 0.08
C ALA A 38 5.61 5.32 -1.25
N ILE A 39 5.10 5.84 -2.37
CA ILE A 39 5.68 5.66 -3.70
C ILE A 39 7.11 6.21 -3.73
N HIS A 40 7.32 7.43 -3.24
CA HIS A 40 8.64 8.05 -3.20
C HIS A 40 9.65 7.20 -2.40
N HIS A 41 9.23 6.66 -1.25
CA HIS A 41 10.09 5.81 -0.43
C HIS A 41 10.47 4.49 -1.11
N ILE A 42 9.54 3.86 -1.83
CA ILE A 42 9.82 2.64 -2.60
C ILE A 42 10.77 2.95 -3.76
N GLU A 43 10.50 4.01 -4.53
CA GLU A 43 11.30 4.36 -5.71
C GLU A 43 12.70 4.86 -5.36
N SER A 44 12.85 5.56 -4.23
CA SER A 44 14.15 5.98 -3.71
C SER A 44 14.92 4.86 -2.98
N GLY A 45 14.28 3.72 -2.71
CA GLY A 45 14.87 2.62 -1.94
C GLY A 45 15.15 2.97 -0.46
N THR A 46 14.52 4.02 0.06
CA THR A 46 14.71 4.44 1.45
C THR A 46 13.97 3.54 2.43
N HIS A 47 12.77 3.10 2.05
CA HIS A 47 11.95 2.15 2.80
C HIS A 47 11.26 1.14 1.88
N GLN A 48 10.96 -0.03 2.43
CA GLN A 48 10.17 -1.06 1.77
C GLN A 48 8.91 -1.32 2.58
N PHE A 49 7.85 -1.75 1.89
CA PHE A 49 6.56 -2.02 2.51
C PHE A 49 6.09 -3.42 2.14
N TRP A 50 5.44 -4.09 3.09
CA TRP A 50 4.87 -5.42 2.91
C TRP A 50 3.54 -5.51 3.63
N THR A 51 2.72 -6.49 3.26
CA THR A 51 1.48 -6.82 3.97
C THR A 51 1.28 -8.32 4.05
N VAL A 52 0.31 -8.77 4.84
CA VAL A 52 -0.10 -10.18 4.88
C VAL A 52 -1.35 -10.33 4.01
N ALA A 53 -1.22 -11.05 2.89
CA ALA A 53 -2.32 -11.38 2.01
C ALA A 53 -2.49 -12.91 1.99
N LYS A 54 -3.72 -13.40 2.22
CA LYS A 54 -4.00 -14.86 2.25
C LYS A 54 -3.03 -15.67 3.13
N SER A 55 -2.66 -15.10 4.28
CA SER A 55 -1.69 -15.69 5.24
C SER A 55 -0.23 -15.74 4.76
N GLU A 56 0.12 -15.09 3.66
CA GLU A 56 1.49 -14.95 3.18
C GLU A 56 1.95 -13.49 3.25
N SER A 57 3.20 -13.28 3.63
CA SER A 57 3.83 -11.97 3.57
C SER A 57 4.20 -11.65 2.12
N VAL A 58 3.66 -10.56 1.60
CA VAL A 58 3.83 -10.13 0.22
C VAL A 58 4.35 -8.70 0.17
N TRP A 59 5.31 -8.46 -0.72
CA TRP A 59 5.87 -7.13 -0.92
C TRP A 59 4.92 -6.21 -1.68
N ILE A 60 4.95 -4.94 -1.32
CA ILE A 60 4.23 -3.86 -2.00
C ILE A 60 5.17 -3.21 -3.00
N ILE A 61 4.68 -3.02 -4.22
CA ILE A 61 5.41 -2.43 -5.33
C ILE A 61 4.62 -1.29 -5.95
N VAL A 62 5.34 -0.40 -6.63
CA VAL A 62 4.77 0.65 -7.47
C VAL A 62 4.45 0.08 -8.85
N ALA A 63 3.23 0.32 -9.32
CA ALA A 63 2.80 -0.01 -10.67
C ALA A 63 2.19 1.22 -11.34
N VAL A 64 2.04 1.18 -12.67
CA VAL A 64 1.47 2.28 -13.46
C VAL A 64 0.27 1.78 -14.24
N ARG A 65 -0.86 2.48 -14.12
CA ARG A 65 -2.07 2.25 -14.93
C ARG A 65 -2.56 3.58 -15.47
N ASN A 66 -2.79 3.66 -16.78
CA ASN A 66 -3.24 4.88 -17.46
C ASN A 66 -2.37 6.11 -17.12
N GLY A 67 -1.05 5.92 -17.02
CA GLY A 67 -0.10 6.98 -16.67
C GLY A 67 -0.08 7.41 -15.20
N LYS A 68 -0.89 6.78 -14.33
CA LYS A 68 -0.92 7.05 -12.88
C LYS A 68 -0.23 5.93 -12.10
N LYS A 69 0.67 6.32 -11.20
CA LYS A 69 1.32 5.39 -10.26
C LYS A 69 0.34 4.98 -9.17
N TYR A 70 0.42 3.74 -8.74
CA TYR A 70 -0.37 3.19 -7.62
C TYR A 70 0.39 2.06 -6.94
N LEU A 71 -0.05 1.68 -5.75
CA LEU A 71 0.53 0.55 -5.01
C LEU A 71 -0.26 -0.73 -5.26
N LYS A 72 0.45 -1.83 -5.48
CA LYS A 72 -0.10 -3.19 -5.54
C LYS A 72 0.82 -4.14 -4.79
N THR A 73 0.32 -5.32 -4.43
CA THR A 73 1.20 -6.39 -3.94
C THR A 73 1.79 -7.17 -5.12
N THR A 74 2.97 -7.75 -4.90
CA THR A 74 3.62 -8.67 -5.86
C THR A 74 2.75 -9.89 -6.18
N ALA A 75 1.89 -10.32 -5.25
CA ALA A 75 0.94 -11.40 -5.43
C ALA A 75 -0.36 -10.99 -6.14
N ASP A 76 -0.58 -9.69 -6.39
CA ASP A 76 -1.74 -9.26 -7.16
C ASP A 76 -1.57 -9.73 -8.62
N GLY A 77 -2.49 -10.58 -9.09
CA GLY A 77 -2.58 -11.01 -10.48
C GLY A 77 -3.09 -9.90 -11.42
N LEU A 78 -4.04 -10.23 -12.29
CA LEU A 78 -4.64 -9.25 -13.22
C LEU A 78 -5.49 -8.20 -12.48
N GLU A 79 -6.23 -8.64 -11.47
CA GLU A 79 -7.00 -7.91 -10.44
C GLU A 79 -7.73 -9.01 -9.63
N PRO A 80 -8.02 -8.85 -8.31
CA PRO A 80 -8.05 -7.63 -7.49
C PRO A 80 -6.76 -7.32 -6.70
N ASN A 81 -6.67 -6.10 -6.17
CA ASN A 81 -5.55 -5.60 -5.36
C ASN A 81 -5.70 -6.00 -3.88
N ASN A 82 -4.74 -6.75 -3.33
CA ASN A 82 -4.76 -7.22 -1.94
C ASN A 82 -4.75 -6.07 -0.92
N LEU A 83 -4.19 -4.90 -1.25
CA LEU A 83 -4.20 -3.74 -0.35
C LEU A 83 -5.61 -3.21 -0.11
N LEU A 84 -6.51 -3.34 -1.09
CA LEU A 84 -7.91 -2.92 -0.94
C LEU A 84 -8.74 -3.86 -0.06
N ALA A 85 -8.19 -5.02 0.31
CA ALA A 85 -8.79 -5.94 1.27
C ALA A 85 -8.39 -5.63 2.73
N LEU A 86 -7.44 -4.72 2.95
CA LEU A 86 -7.02 -4.30 4.28
C LEU A 86 -8.10 -3.42 4.93
N PRO A 87 -8.22 -3.46 6.28
CA PRO A 87 -9.14 -2.58 6.99
C PRO A 87 -8.77 -1.11 6.82
N SER A 88 -9.73 -0.23 7.07
CA SER A 88 -9.47 1.21 7.13
C SER A 88 -8.58 1.58 8.32
N CYS A 89 -7.63 2.48 8.14
CA CYS A 89 -6.88 3.04 9.26
C CYS A 89 -7.80 3.89 10.14
N THR A 90 -7.62 3.79 11.47
CA THR A 90 -8.31 4.61 12.48
C THR A 90 -7.60 5.92 12.74
#